data_AF-K8A4P8-F1
#
_entry.id   AF-K8A4P8-F1
#
_cell.length_a   1.000
_cell.length_b   1.000
_cell.length_c   1.000
_cell.angle_alpha   90.00
_cell.angle_beta   90.00
_cell.angle_gamma   90.00
#
_symmetry.space_group_name_H-M   'P 1'
#
loop_
_entity.id
_entity.type
_entity.pdbx_description
1 polymer ?
#
loop_
_entity_poly.entity_id
_entity_poly.type
_entity_poly.pdbx_seq_one_letter_code
_entity_poly.pdbx_strand_id
1 'polypeptide(L)'
;MGECGGNKPEEVLWFQQTLSESGYQELTGRDVKITGKCDKDTIDGIRWFQNMLSMKPTGMIHPGDIWLQEAINNVVLQPWRKTVGAVQVSVPEGQVTFAAEGNDYVFPDYAPKKAPKKTGFFSRILHWPGEVSGVTPGRGYDMKMRTAGEIFSTLRSIGIEEYRAVIASNAA
;
A
#
# COMPACT_ATOMS: atom_id res chain seq x y z
N MET A 1 7.53 -32.62 -7.92
CA MET A 1 7.66 -31.73 -6.75
C MET A 1 6.93 -30.44 -7.11
N GLY A 2 5.93 -30.04 -6.32
CA GLY A 2 5.09 -28.88 -6.64
C GLY A 2 5.88 -27.57 -6.57
N GLU A 3 5.40 -26.56 -7.30
CA GLU A 3 6.04 -25.24 -7.50
C GLU A 3 6.37 -24.46 -6.21
N CYS A 4 5.97 -24.95 -5.03
CA CYS A 4 6.13 -24.28 -3.74
C CYS A 4 7.19 -24.86 -2.79
N GLY A 5 8.02 -25.82 -3.21
CA GLY A 5 9.12 -26.31 -2.36
C GLY A 5 8.69 -26.95 -1.04
N GLY A 6 9.59 -26.96 -0.04
CA GLY A 6 9.48 -27.65 1.25
C GLY A 6 8.86 -26.83 2.39
N ASN A 7 7.99 -25.87 2.07
CA ASN A 7 7.38 -24.97 3.06
C ASN A 7 6.49 -25.75 4.03
N LYS A 8 6.42 -25.31 5.29
CA LYS A 8 5.54 -25.95 6.26
C LYS A 8 4.08 -25.55 6.01
N PRO A 9 3.11 -26.47 6.18
CA PRO A 9 1.68 -26.15 6.00
C PRO A 9 1.21 -24.94 6.83
N GLU A 10 1.77 -24.76 8.03
CA GLU A 10 1.49 -23.61 8.90
C GLU A 10 1.87 -22.25 8.29
N GLU A 11 2.97 -22.16 7.56
CA GLU A 11 3.42 -20.92 6.90
C GLU A 11 2.48 -20.58 5.72
N VAL A 12 2.05 -21.61 4.99
CA VAL A 12 1.11 -21.45 3.89
C VAL A 12 -0.27 -21.01 4.40
N LEU A 13 -0.74 -21.61 5.50
CA LEU A 13 -1.99 -21.20 6.15
C LEU A 13 -1.96 -19.74 6.58
N TRP A 14 -0.88 -19.32 7.24
CA TRP A 14 -0.69 -17.93 7.66
C TRP A 14 -0.77 -16.97 6.47
N PHE A 15 -0.09 -17.27 5.37
CA PHE A 15 -0.10 -16.40 4.19
C PHE A 15 -1.48 -16.37 3.51
N GLN A 16 -2.16 -17.52 3.38
CA GLN A 16 -3.50 -17.58 2.80
C GLN A 16 -4.51 -16.77 3.63
N GLN A 17 -4.45 -16.88 4.96
CA GLN A 17 -5.24 -16.07 5.88
C GLN A 17 -4.96 -14.57 5.66
N THR A 18 -3.68 -14.20 5.64
CA THR A 18 -3.23 -12.83 5.37
C THR A 18 -3.76 -12.30 4.04
N LEU A 19 -3.66 -13.09 2.97
CA LEU A 19 -4.13 -12.71 1.64
C LEU A 19 -5.64 -12.49 1.62
N SER A 20 -6.42 -13.34 2.30
CA SER A 20 -7.87 -13.18 2.44
C SER A 20 -8.29 -11.90 3.18
N GLU A 21 -7.43 -11.40 4.08
CA GLU A 21 -7.68 -10.19 4.88
C GLU A 21 -7.10 -8.92 4.24
N SER A 22 -6.24 -9.05 3.22
CA SER A 22 -5.48 -7.97 2.59
C SER A 22 -6.25 -7.11 1.59
N GLY A 23 -7.47 -7.51 1.21
CA GLY A 23 -8.24 -6.87 0.13
C GLY A 23 -7.97 -7.45 -1.27
N TYR A 24 -7.22 -8.57 -1.36
CA TYR A 24 -6.87 -9.23 -2.62
C TYR A 24 -8.10 -9.60 -3.46
N GLN A 25 -9.14 -10.16 -2.82
CA GLN A 25 -10.37 -10.57 -3.50
C GLN A 25 -11.13 -9.37 -4.07
N GLU A 26 -11.22 -8.28 -3.33
CA GLU A 26 -11.92 -7.06 -3.73
C GLU A 26 -11.27 -6.36 -4.92
N LEU A 27 -9.96 -6.54 -5.13
CA LEU A 27 -9.24 -5.90 -6.22
C LEU A 27 -9.05 -6.76 -7.46
N THR A 28 -8.84 -8.05 -7.25
CA THR A 28 -8.51 -8.98 -8.34
C THR A 28 -9.73 -9.78 -8.78
N GLY A 29 -10.77 -9.84 -7.94
CA GLY A 29 -11.91 -10.74 -8.11
C GLY A 29 -11.56 -12.21 -7.86
N ARG A 30 -10.33 -12.51 -7.40
CA ARG A 30 -9.83 -13.86 -7.17
C ARG A 30 -9.95 -14.21 -5.69
N ASP A 31 -10.45 -15.40 -5.41
CA ASP A 31 -10.52 -15.93 -4.06
C ASP A 31 -9.29 -16.79 -3.75
N VAL A 32 -8.93 -16.92 -2.48
CA VAL A 32 -7.87 -17.83 -2.03
C VAL A 32 -8.43 -18.77 -0.96
N LYS A 33 -8.28 -20.07 -1.20
CA LYS A 33 -8.74 -21.07 -0.23
C LYS A 33 -7.69 -21.29 0.85
N ILE A 34 -8.09 -21.18 2.10
CA ILE A 34 -7.23 -21.41 3.27
C ILE A 34 -7.13 -22.93 3.51
N THR A 35 -6.16 -23.57 2.86
CA THR A 35 -6.00 -25.03 2.86
C THR A 35 -4.65 -25.49 3.41
N GLY A 36 -3.69 -24.58 3.59
CA GLY A 36 -2.31 -24.90 3.93
C GLY A 36 -1.53 -25.59 2.82
N LYS A 37 -2.15 -25.73 1.64
CA LYS A 37 -1.52 -26.24 0.43
C LYS A 37 -1.20 -25.05 -0.46
N CYS A 38 0.06 -24.95 -0.85
CA CYS A 38 0.48 -23.88 -1.73
C CYS A 38 0.06 -24.23 -3.17
N ASP A 39 -0.98 -23.56 -3.62
CA ASP A 39 -1.59 -23.71 -4.94
C ASP A 39 -1.31 -22.48 -5.82
N LYS A 40 -1.78 -22.53 -7.06
CA LYS A 40 -1.60 -21.43 -8.02
C LYS A 40 -2.16 -20.10 -7.50
N ASP A 41 -3.28 -20.14 -6.78
CA ASP A 41 -3.93 -18.93 -6.25
C ASP A 41 -3.07 -18.30 -5.14
N THR A 42 -2.44 -19.13 -4.31
CA THR A 42 -1.46 -18.71 -3.29
C THR A 42 -0.24 -18.06 -3.95
N ILE A 43 0.32 -18.68 -5.00
CA ILE A 43 1.48 -18.14 -5.73
C ILE A 43 1.14 -16.81 -6.40
N ASP A 44 -0.04 -16.70 -7.03
CA ASP A 44 -0.50 -15.46 -7.64
C ASP A 44 -0.73 -14.34 -6.61
N GLY A 45 -1.15 -14.68 -5.40
CA GLY A 45 -1.20 -13.77 -4.25
C GLY A 45 0.17 -13.25 -3.84
N ILE A 46 1.20 -14.10 -3.80
CA ILE A 46 2.59 -13.69 -3.52
C ILE A 46 3.06 -12.71 -4.61
N ARG A 47 2.83 -13.05 -5.89
CA ARG A 47 3.18 -12.16 -7.02
C ARG A 47 2.47 -10.83 -6.94
N TRP A 48 1.23 -10.81 -6.46
CA TRP A 48 0.47 -9.58 -6.27
C TRP A 48 1.15 -8.66 -5.25
N PHE A 49 1.54 -9.17 -4.08
CA PHE A 49 2.31 -8.40 -3.10
C PHE A 49 3.66 -7.93 -3.67
N GLN A 50 4.40 -8.82 -4.34
CA GLN A 50 5.68 -8.45 -4.94
C GLN A 50 5.54 -7.32 -5.97
N ASN A 51 4.54 -7.40 -6.86
CA ASN A 51 4.25 -6.34 -7.82
C ASN A 51 3.86 -5.03 -7.11
N MET A 52 3.05 -5.10 -6.06
CA MET A 52 2.64 -3.92 -5.27
C MET A 52 3.85 -3.20 -4.67
N LEU A 53 4.90 -3.94 -4.32
CA LEU A 53 6.14 -3.41 -3.77
C LEU A 53 7.20 -3.10 -4.84
N SER A 54 6.84 -3.13 -6.13
CA SER A 54 7.79 -2.96 -7.25
C SER A 54 8.95 -3.97 -7.23
N MET A 55 8.75 -5.13 -6.61
CA MET A 55 9.68 -6.25 -6.61
C MET A 55 9.44 -7.14 -7.84
N LYS A 56 10.43 -7.95 -8.21
CA LYS A 56 10.25 -8.98 -9.24
C LYS A 56 9.22 -10.01 -8.77
N PRO A 57 8.14 -10.29 -9.53
CA PRO A 57 7.08 -11.20 -9.11
C PRO A 57 7.48 -12.67 -9.28
N THR A 58 8.40 -13.14 -8.42
CA THR A 58 8.89 -14.53 -8.44
C THR A 58 7.82 -15.54 -8.01
N GLY A 59 6.84 -15.11 -7.20
CA GLY A 59 5.88 -16.00 -6.55
C GLY A 59 6.48 -16.77 -5.36
N MET A 60 7.63 -16.35 -4.86
CA MET A 60 8.32 -16.94 -3.71
C MET A 60 8.58 -15.88 -2.64
N ILE A 61 8.47 -16.26 -1.38
CA ILE A 61 8.89 -15.44 -0.23
C ILE A 61 10.13 -16.11 0.36
N HIS A 62 11.29 -15.48 0.24
CA HIS A 62 12.53 -15.98 0.84
C HIS A 62 12.65 -15.49 2.30
N PRO A 63 13.34 -16.23 3.18
CA PRO A 63 13.60 -15.78 4.56
C PRO A 63 14.32 -14.43 4.65
N GLY A 64 15.11 -14.08 3.61
CA GLY A 64 15.79 -12.79 3.50
C GLY A 64 14.90 -11.64 3.02
N ASP A 65 13.67 -11.90 2.58
CA ASP A 65 12.74 -10.88 2.09
C ASP A 65 12.04 -10.15 3.26
N ILE A 66 12.83 -9.64 4.22
CA ILE A 66 12.34 -9.03 5.47
C ILE A 66 11.32 -7.93 5.18
N TRP A 67 11.58 -7.10 4.17
CA TRP A 67 10.68 -6.00 3.79
C TRP A 67 9.35 -6.47 3.20
N LEU A 68 9.35 -7.57 2.44
CA LEU A 68 8.12 -8.16 1.90
C LEU A 68 7.28 -8.71 3.04
N GLN A 69 7.90 -9.43 3.98
CA GLN A 69 7.22 -9.97 5.15
C GLN A 69 6.67 -8.85 6.05
N GLU A 70 7.43 -7.78 6.26
CA GLU A 70 6.99 -6.61 7.02
C GLU A 70 5.81 -5.91 6.33
N ALA A 71 5.87 -5.71 5.02
CA ALA A 71 4.77 -5.12 4.25
C ALA A 71 3.50 -5.98 4.31
N ILE A 72 3.63 -7.30 4.14
CA ILE A 72 2.54 -8.27 4.26
C ILE A 72 1.89 -8.19 5.66
N ASN A 73 2.70 -8.19 6.72
CA ASN A 73 2.22 -8.06 8.11
C ASN A 73 1.51 -6.72 8.35
N ASN A 74 2.08 -5.61 7.86
CA ASN A 74 1.51 -4.28 8.06
C ASN A 74 0.19 -4.06 7.32
N VAL A 75 -0.06 -4.78 6.22
CA VAL A 75 -1.36 -4.76 5.54
C VAL A 75 -2.47 -5.41 6.39
N VAL A 76 -2.14 -6.45 7.16
CA VAL A 76 -3.08 -7.16 8.05
C VAL A 76 -3.34 -6.41 9.36
N LEU A 77 -2.31 -5.78 9.92
CA LEU A 77 -2.34 -5.19 11.27
C LEU A 77 -3.04 -3.85 11.40
N GLN A 78 -3.72 -3.34 10.36
CA GLN A 78 -4.41 -2.04 10.44
C GLN A 78 -5.93 -2.14 10.21
N PRO A 79 -6.70 -2.70 11.17
CA PRO A 79 -8.16 -2.86 11.08
C PRO A 79 -8.93 -1.55 10.86
N TRP A 80 -8.44 -0.42 11.39
CA TRP A 80 -9.06 0.90 11.19
C TRP A 80 -8.96 1.40 9.74
N ARG A 81 -8.14 0.77 8.88
CA ARG A 81 -8.07 1.08 7.44
C ARG A 81 -9.22 0.47 6.62
N LYS A 82 -10.14 -0.29 7.25
CA LYS A 82 -11.38 -0.80 6.59
C LYS A 82 -12.50 0.23 6.55
N THR A 83 -12.39 1.35 7.29
CA THR A 83 -13.39 2.41 7.26
C THR A 83 -13.17 3.31 6.04
N VAL A 84 -14.20 3.44 5.22
CA VAL A 84 -14.23 4.37 4.08
C VAL A 84 -15.06 5.57 4.52
N GLY A 85 -14.44 6.74 4.60
CA GLY A 85 -15.17 7.95 4.98
C GLY A 85 -14.27 9.17 5.15
N ALA A 86 -14.90 10.34 5.13
CA ALA A 86 -14.24 11.59 5.52
C ALA A 86 -14.04 11.57 7.04
N VAL A 87 -12.81 11.79 7.47
CA VAL A 87 -12.44 12.02 8.87
C VAL A 87 -12.34 13.51 9.09
N GLN A 88 -12.96 14.00 10.16
CA GLN A 88 -12.79 15.38 10.60
C GLN A 88 -11.52 15.45 11.45
N VAL A 89 -10.50 16.12 10.95
CA VAL A 89 -9.24 16.37 11.68
C VAL A 89 -9.26 17.82 12.17
N SER A 90 -9.09 17.99 13.48
CA SER A 90 -8.91 19.29 14.11
C SER A 90 -7.42 19.58 14.24
N VAL A 91 -6.98 20.73 13.74
CA VAL A 91 -5.59 21.18 13.85
C VAL A 91 -5.48 22.35 14.84
N PRO A 92 -4.38 22.45 15.61
CA PRO A 92 -4.21 23.52 16.61
C PRO A 92 -4.23 24.93 16.00
N GLU A 93 -3.75 25.08 14.77
CA GLU A 93 -3.65 26.34 14.04
C GLU A 93 -3.96 26.12 12.56
N GLY A 94 -4.54 27.13 11.89
CA GLY A 94 -4.77 27.07 10.43
C GLY A 94 -5.95 26.21 9.97
N GLN A 95 -6.94 25.92 10.83
CA GLN A 95 -8.09 25.04 10.51
C GLN A 95 -8.84 25.43 9.22
N VAL A 96 -8.97 26.73 8.93
CA VAL A 96 -9.66 27.23 7.72
C VAL A 96 -8.89 26.81 6.46
N THR A 97 -7.58 27.06 6.43
CA THR A 97 -6.71 26.65 5.32
C THR A 97 -6.67 25.13 5.19
N PHE A 98 -6.54 24.43 6.32
CA PHE A 98 -6.56 22.97 6.38
C PHE A 98 -7.85 22.37 5.79
N ALA A 99 -9.02 22.95 6.09
CA ALA A 99 -10.29 22.53 5.52
C ALA A 99 -10.42 22.87 4.02
N ALA A 100 -9.84 23.99 3.58
CA ALA A 100 -9.88 24.42 2.18
C ALA A 100 -9.06 23.52 1.24
N GLU A 101 -7.99 22.88 1.75
CA GLU A 101 -7.16 21.94 0.98
C GLU A 101 -7.87 20.60 0.68
N GLY A 102 -8.89 20.24 1.46
CA GLY A 102 -9.72 19.06 1.21
C GLY A 102 -10.00 18.19 2.45
N ASN A 103 -10.82 17.17 2.24
CA ASN A 103 -11.28 16.25 3.29
C ASN A 103 -10.31 15.09 3.50
N ASP A 104 -10.06 14.76 4.76
CA ASP A 104 -9.25 13.59 5.14
C ASP A 104 -10.00 12.28 4.88
N TYR A 105 -9.89 11.73 3.67
CA TYR A 105 -10.43 10.40 3.38
C TYR A 105 -9.48 9.30 3.87
N VAL A 106 -10.00 8.39 4.70
CA VAL A 106 -9.35 7.08 4.93
C VAL A 106 -9.78 6.16 3.79
N PHE A 107 -8.82 5.68 3.02
CA PHE A 107 -9.01 4.56 2.11
C PHE A 107 -8.24 3.36 2.66
N PRO A 108 -8.75 2.14 2.43
CA PRO A 108 -7.92 0.96 2.56
C PRO A 108 -6.76 1.04 1.57
N ASP A 109 -5.55 0.67 2.00
CA ASP A 109 -4.34 0.74 1.16
C ASP A 109 -4.44 -0.09 -0.12
N TYR A 110 -5.27 -1.13 -0.08
CA TYR A 110 -5.54 -1.99 -1.20
C TYR A 110 -6.50 -1.34 -2.20
N ALA A 111 -7.18 -0.23 -1.92
CA ALA A 111 -8.25 0.27 -2.79
C ALA A 111 -7.93 1.57 -3.56
N PRO A 112 -6.81 1.70 -4.32
CA PRO A 112 -6.55 2.89 -5.12
C PRO A 112 -7.60 3.06 -6.24
N LYS A 113 -8.28 1.99 -6.67
CA LYS A 113 -9.38 2.05 -7.65
C LYS A 113 -10.69 2.61 -7.08
N LYS A 114 -10.88 2.57 -5.76
CA LYS A 114 -12.06 3.17 -5.09
C LYS A 114 -11.80 4.59 -4.60
N ALA A 115 -10.54 5.04 -4.66
CA ALA A 115 -10.20 6.41 -4.35
C ALA A 115 -10.87 7.37 -5.34
N PRO A 116 -11.32 8.55 -4.89
CA PRO A 116 -11.79 9.61 -5.75
C PRO A 116 -10.76 9.89 -6.82
N LYS A 117 -11.16 9.84 -8.09
CA LYS A 117 -10.25 10.15 -9.21
C LYS A 117 -9.84 11.63 -9.27
N LYS A 118 -10.53 12.48 -8.50
CA LYS A 118 -10.24 13.90 -8.31
C LYS A 118 -10.29 14.20 -6.82
N THR A 119 -9.15 14.10 -6.16
CA THR A 119 -9.01 14.33 -4.72
C THR A 119 -8.85 15.81 -4.33
N GLY A 120 -8.92 16.74 -5.29
CA GLY A 120 -8.64 18.16 -5.01
C GLY A 120 -7.17 18.33 -4.61
N PHE A 121 -6.89 19.09 -3.56
CA PHE A 121 -5.52 19.38 -3.09
C PHE A 121 -5.03 18.44 -1.97
N PHE A 122 -5.86 17.46 -1.55
CA PHE A 122 -5.50 16.49 -0.52
C PHE A 122 -5.72 15.05 -0.96
N SER A 123 -4.68 14.20 -0.90
CA SER A 123 -4.83 12.76 -1.16
C SER A 123 -3.88 11.91 -0.33
N ARG A 124 -4.35 10.80 0.23
CA ARG A 124 -3.47 9.75 0.81
C ARG A 124 -2.92 8.77 -0.22
N ILE A 125 -3.20 9.03 -1.50
CA ILE A 125 -2.74 8.26 -2.66
C ILE A 125 -1.98 9.22 -3.57
N LEU A 126 -0.94 8.72 -4.22
CA LEU A 126 -0.20 9.47 -5.23
C LEU A 126 -1.16 9.97 -6.31
N HIS A 127 -1.28 11.27 -6.45
CA HIS A 127 -2.08 11.91 -7.49
C HIS A 127 -1.25 12.97 -8.20
N TRP A 128 -1.63 13.29 -9.43
CA TRP A 128 -1.02 14.39 -10.17
C TRP A 128 -2.07 15.50 -10.36
N PRO A 129 -1.93 16.65 -9.68
CA PRO A 129 -2.91 17.73 -9.76
C PRO A 129 -2.86 18.51 -11.09
N GLY A 130 -1.85 18.26 -11.94
CA GLY A 130 -1.72 18.85 -13.28
C GLY A 130 -0.75 20.03 -13.37
N GLU A 131 -0.68 20.61 -14.57
CA GLU A 131 0.06 21.84 -14.91
C GLU A 131 1.54 21.85 -14.49
N VAL A 132 1.86 22.69 -13.50
CA VAL A 132 3.23 22.95 -13.05
C VAL A 132 3.66 21.99 -11.95
N SER A 133 2.76 21.15 -11.42
CA SER A 133 3.04 20.21 -10.34
C SER A 133 3.45 18.83 -10.81
N GLY A 134 4.14 18.08 -9.95
CA GLY A 134 4.46 16.66 -10.12
C GLY A 134 3.53 15.77 -9.31
N VAL A 135 3.89 14.49 -9.21
CA VAL A 135 3.14 13.56 -8.36
C VAL A 135 3.17 14.07 -6.92
N THR A 136 2.01 14.09 -6.27
CA THR A 136 1.79 14.73 -4.98
C THR A 136 1.06 13.75 -4.05
N PRO A 137 1.64 13.40 -2.89
CA PRO A 137 0.91 12.83 -1.76
C PRO A 137 0.53 13.89 -0.71
N GLY A 138 -0.42 13.53 0.15
CA GLY A 138 -0.87 14.34 1.27
C GLY A 138 -1.46 15.69 0.86
N ARG A 139 -1.13 16.71 1.64
CA ARG A 139 -1.53 18.12 1.48
C ARG A 139 -0.43 18.87 0.73
N GLY A 140 -0.28 18.61 -0.56
CA GLY A 140 0.63 19.41 -1.43
C GLY A 140 2.12 19.08 -1.35
N TYR A 141 2.53 17.87 -0.96
CA TYR A 141 3.93 17.46 -1.06
C TYR A 141 4.31 17.19 -2.53
N ASP A 142 4.61 18.23 -3.30
CA ASP A 142 4.91 18.13 -4.73
C ASP A 142 6.27 17.47 -4.99
N MET A 143 6.32 16.34 -5.69
CA MET A 143 7.57 15.61 -5.91
C MET A 143 8.37 16.08 -7.14
N LYS A 144 7.85 17.00 -7.97
CA LYS A 144 8.46 17.37 -9.28
C LYS A 144 9.91 17.82 -9.22
N MET A 145 10.25 18.61 -8.22
CA MET A 145 11.58 19.24 -8.07
C MET A 145 12.44 18.50 -7.05
N ARG A 146 12.04 17.30 -6.64
CA ARG A 146 12.72 16.50 -5.63
C ARG A 146 13.25 15.23 -6.27
N THR A 147 14.43 14.82 -5.84
CA THR A 147 15.01 13.53 -6.21
C THR A 147 14.33 12.40 -5.45
N ALA A 148 14.39 11.18 -6.00
CA ALA A 148 13.91 9.98 -5.31
C ALA A 148 14.54 9.83 -3.91
N GLY A 149 15.82 10.14 -3.75
CA GLY A 149 16.51 10.10 -2.46
C GLY A 149 15.95 11.10 -1.43
N GLU A 150 15.68 12.33 -1.85
CA GLU A 150 15.07 13.35 -0.98
C GLU A 150 13.65 12.97 -0.55
N ILE A 151 12.86 12.42 -1.47
CA ILE A 151 11.51 11.94 -1.19
C ILE A 151 11.55 10.79 -0.20
N PHE A 152 12.38 9.78 -0.47
CA PHE A 152 12.55 8.64 0.41
C PHE A 152 12.95 9.09 1.83
N SER A 153 14.01 9.90 1.95
CA SER A 153 14.50 10.37 3.24
C SER A 153 13.44 11.17 4.01
N THR A 154 12.70 12.04 3.32
CA THR A 154 11.63 12.83 3.95
C THR A 154 10.53 11.93 4.49
N LEU A 155 10.04 10.99 3.67
CA LEU A 155 8.99 10.06 4.08
C LEU A 155 9.42 9.18 5.26
N ARG A 156 10.68 8.70 5.27
CA ARG A 156 11.23 7.95 6.41
C ARG A 156 11.31 8.80 7.68
N SER A 157 11.74 10.07 7.58
CA SER A 157 11.86 10.95 8.75
C SER A 157 10.53 11.26 9.45
N ILE A 158 9.42 11.24 8.70
CA ILE A 158 8.07 11.45 9.24
C ILE A 158 7.37 10.13 9.63
N GLY A 159 8.10 9.01 9.62
CA GLY A 159 7.62 7.71 10.08
C GLY A 159 6.83 6.89 9.05
N ILE A 160 6.85 7.25 7.76
CA ILE A 160 6.24 6.42 6.72
C ILE A 160 7.05 5.13 6.55
N GLU A 161 6.33 4.03 6.41
CA GLU A 161 6.89 2.69 6.24
C GLU A 161 7.80 2.64 4.99
N GLU A 162 8.91 1.90 5.09
CA GLU A 162 9.98 1.94 4.09
C GLU A 162 9.50 1.57 2.69
N TYR A 163 8.70 0.52 2.58
CA TYR A 163 8.15 0.07 1.31
C TYR A 163 7.31 1.15 0.61
N ARG A 164 6.58 1.99 1.36
CA ARG A 164 5.80 3.11 0.81
C ARG A 164 6.70 4.26 0.40
N ALA A 165 7.73 4.53 1.19
CA ALA A 165 8.73 5.53 0.85
C ALA A 165 9.42 5.17 -0.48
N VAL A 166 9.76 3.90 -0.68
CA VAL A 166 10.32 3.40 -1.96
C VAL A 166 9.33 3.61 -3.11
N ILE A 167 8.09 3.13 -2.97
CA ILE A 167 7.06 3.27 -4.02
C ILE A 167 6.85 4.74 -4.40
N ALA A 168 6.70 5.63 -3.40
CA ALA A 168 6.50 7.05 -3.64
C ALA A 168 7.72 7.72 -4.27
N SER A 169 8.94 7.38 -3.83
CA SER A 169 10.17 7.94 -4.40
C SER A 169 10.40 7.54 -5.85
N ASN A 170 9.99 6.34 -6.25
CA ASN A 170 10.08 5.86 -7.63
C ASN A 170 9.01 6.45 -8.55
N ALA A 171 8.00 7.13 -7.99
CA ALA A 171 6.92 7.77 -8.74
C ALA A 171 7.19 9.25 -9.06
N ALA A 172 8.35 9.78 -8.64
CA ALA A 172 8.79 11.16 -8.86
C ALA A 172 9.17 11.42 -10.32
#